data_AF-A0A1I1SU89-F1
#
_entry.id   AF-A0A1I1SU89-F1
#
_cell.length_a   1.000
_cell.length_b   1.000
_cell.length_c   1.000
_cell.angle_alpha   90.00
_cell.angle_beta   90.00
_cell.angle_gamma   90.00
#
_symmetry.space_group_name_H-M   'P 1'
#
loop_
_entity.id
_entity.type
_entity.pdbx_description
1 polymer ?
#
loop_
_entity_poly.entity_id
_entity_poly.type
_entity_poly.pdbx_seq_one_letter_code
_entity_poly.pdbx_strand_id
1 'polypeptide(L)'
;MFKEWQGFKSGIWEEGIDVRNFIQKNYKLYEGDSSFLEGTTDKTNKVWCKCNKLIIEEVKKGIIDVDTKRISGIDNYEPGYIDKENEVIVGLQTDAPLKRIVNLFGGMRMAKSSLEQYGYKLDENIEKYFPQYRKTHNEGVFDGYTKEIRLARTAGLLTGLPDAYGRGRIIGDYRRIALYGVDYLIEEKKKDLDILQG
;
A
#
# COMPACT_ATOMS: atom_id res chain seq x y z
N MET A 1 -3.53 16.33 26.86
CA MET A 1 -2.27 15.62 26.61
C MET A 1 -2.58 14.14 26.58
N PHE A 2 -2.19 13.43 25.51
CA PHE A 2 -2.41 11.99 25.40
C PHE A 2 -1.64 11.25 26.49
N LYS A 3 -2.23 10.20 27.08
CA LYS A 3 -1.55 9.37 28.09
C LYS A 3 -0.34 8.67 27.47
N GLU A 4 -0.46 8.35 26.18
CA GLU A 4 0.52 7.73 25.31
C GLU A 4 1.80 8.58 25.16
N TRP A 5 1.75 9.88 25.50
CA TRP A 5 2.90 10.79 25.41
C TRP A 5 3.72 10.89 26.70
N GLN A 6 3.33 10.18 27.76
CA GLN A 6 4.04 10.21 29.03
C GLN A 6 5.51 9.77 28.88
N GLY A 7 6.44 10.60 29.37
CA GLY A 7 7.88 10.35 29.34
C GLY A 7 8.61 10.93 28.12
N PHE A 8 7.90 11.44 27.11
CA PHE A 8 8.53 12.19 26.03
C PHE A 8 8.83 13.64 26.45
N LYS A 9 9.92 14.19 25.90
CA LYS A 9 10.27 15.60 26.00
C LYS A 9 9.31 16.43 25.15
N SER A 10 8.66 17.40 25.78
CA SER A 10 7.71 18.30 25.12
C SER A 10 8.34 19.15 24.03
N GLY A 11 7.52 19.55 23.06
CA GLY A 11 7.91 20.40 21.93
C GLY A 11 6.73 20.80 21.07
N ILE A 12 7.02 21.52 19.99
CA ILE A 12 5.99 22.00 19.05
C ILE A 12 5.19 20.87 18.40
N TRP A 13 5.71 19.64 18.43
CA TRP A 13 5.01 18.44 17.99
C TRP A 13 3.74 18.13 18.81
N GLU A 14 3.56 18.73 19.99
CA GLU A 14 2.33 18.61 20.78
C GLU A 14 1.24 19.60 20.35
N GLU A 15 1.63 20.70 19.71
CA GLU A 15 0.73 21.79 19.29
C GLU A 15 0.26 21.64 17.83
N GLY A 16 0.95 20.80 17.04
CA GLY A 16 0.60 20.50 15.66
C GLY A 16 1.35 19.26 15.13
N ILE A 17 1.09 18.89 13.87
CA ILE A 17 1.72 17.71 13.25
C ILE A 17 3.18 17.99 12.88
N ASP A 18 4.11 17.61 13.76
CA ASP A 18 5.56 17.70 13.52
C ASP A 18 6.33 16.47 14.04
N VAL A 19 6.31 15.41 13.23
CA VAL A 19 7.04 14.16 13.51
C VAL A 19 8.56 14.39 13.59
N ARG A 20 9.10 15.39 12.88
CA ARG A 20 10.54 15.68 12.90
C ARG A 20 10.94 16.25 14.25
N ASN A 21 10.18 17.22 14.77
CA ASN A 21 10.44 17.80 16.09
C ASN A 21 10.32 16.73 17.18
N PHE A 22 9.31 15.86 17.10
CA PHE A 22 9.17 14.72 18.02
C PHE A 22 10.44 13.85 18.02
N ILE A 23 10.91 13.43 16.84
CA ILE A 23 12.11 12.58 16.71
C ILE A 23 13.32 13.31 17.28
N GLN A 24 13.60 14.55 16.85
CA GLN A 24 14.79 15.29 17.26
C GLN A 24 14.88 15.49 18.79
N LYS A 25 13.73 15.63 19.47
CA LYS A 25 13.70 15.78 20.92
C LYS A 25 13.85 14.45 21.68
N ASN A 26 13.33 13.37 21.11
CA ASN A 26 13.09 12.13 21.85
C ASN A 26 13.96 10.93 21.44
N TYR A 27 14.63 10.98 20.28
CA TYR A 27 15.54 9.90 19.91
C TYR A 27 16.77 9.87 20.82
N LYS A 28 17.29 8.65 21.06
CA LYS A 28 18.57 8.44 21.73
C LYS A 28 19.58 8.04 20.66
N LEU A 29 20.60 8.86 20.46
CA LEU A 29 21.73 8.49 19.59
C LEU A 29 22.39 7.23 20.16
N TYR A 30 22.66 6.27 19.29
CA TYR A 30 23.36 5.04 19.61
C TYR A 30 24.61 4.94 18.74
N GLU A 31 25.78 4.96 19.36
CA GLU A 31 27.10 4.89 18.70
C GLU A 31 27.84 3.58 19.03
N GLY A 32 27.15 2.62 19.65
CA GLY A 32 27.70 1.29 19.93
C GLY A 32 27.68 0.37 18.71
N ASP A 33 27.90 -0.93 18.95
CA ASP A 33 27.97 -1.95 17.91
C ASP A 33 26.75 -2.88 17.89
N SER A 34 26.84 -4.01 17.19
CA SER A 34 25.74 -4.98 17.05
C SER A 34 25.67 -6.02 18.18
N SER A 35 26.48 -5.90 19.23
CA SER A 35 26.55 -6.90 20.31
C SER A 35 25.26 -7.05 21.12
N PHE A 36 24.39 -6.03 21.12
CA PHE A 36 23.08 -6.07 21.79
C PHE A 36 21.97 -6.74 20.97
N LEU A 37 22.25 -7.11 19.70
CA LEU A 37 21.25 -7.71 18.83
C LEU A 37 20.86 -9.10 19.33
N GLU A 38 19.56 -9.32 19.45
CA GLU A 38 18.98 -10.61 19.81
C GLU A 38 18.57 -11.41 18.57
N GLY A 39 18.56 -12.74 18.71
CA GLY A 39 18.13 -13.66 17.67
C GLY A 39 16.61 -13.66 17.43
N THR A 40 16.17 -14.49 16.48
CA THR A 40 14.74 -14.67 16.22
C THR A 40 14.05 -15.44 17.34
N THR A 41 12.79 -15.09 17.60
CA THR A 41 11.94 -15.84 18.54
C THR A 41 11.34 -17.07 17.86
N ASP A 42 10.85 -18.04 18.66
CA ASP A 42 10.11 -19.19 18.13
C ASP A 42 8.86 -18.80 17.33
N LYS A 43 8.16 -17.75 17.77
CA LYS A 43 7.01 -17.18 17.05
C LYS A 43 7.43 -16.69 15.66
N THR A 44 8.52 -15.91 15.59
CA THR A 44 9.10 -15.43 14.33
C THR A 44 9.47 -16.59 13.42
N ASN A 45 10.14 -17.61 13.94
CA ASN A 45 10.56 -18.78 13.16
C ASN A 45 9.36 -19.56 12.59
N LYS A 46 8.27 -19.71 13.36
CA LYS A 46 7.04 -20.36 12.90
C LYS A 46 6.36 -19.59 11.77
N VAL A 47 6.15 -18.28 11.94
CA VAL A 47 5.56 -17.40 10.92
C VAL A 47 6.42 -17.44 9.65
N TRP A 48 7.73 -17.24 9.79
CA TRP A 48 8.65 -17.18 8.66
C TRP A 48 8.74 -18.52 7.90
N CYS A 49 8.69 -19.65 8.60
CA CYS A 49 8.67 -20.97 7.96
C CYS A 49 7.45 -21.13 7.04
N LYS A 50 6.26 -20.63 7.44
CA LYS A 50 5.07 -20.64 6.59
C LYS A 50 5.23 -19.68 5.40
N CYS A 51 5.72 -18.45 5.61
CA CYS A 51 6.00 -17.50 4.53
C CYS A 51 6.97 -18.09 3.49
N ASN A 52 8.09 -18.67 3.94
CA ASN A 52 9.12 -19.21 3.05
C ASN A 52 8.57 -20.35 2.17
N LYS A 53 7.73 -21.23 2.73
CA LYS A 53 7.06 -22.28 1.94
C LYS A 53 6.17 -21.69 0.85
N LEU A 54 5.39 -20.65 1.18
CA LEU A 54 4.56 -19.95 0.21
C LEU A 54 5.39 -19.23 -0.86
N ILE A 55 6.50 -18.60 -0.50
CA ILE A 55 7.38 -17.94 -1.48
C ILE A 55 7.98 -18.97 -2.45
N ILE A 56 8.45 -20.13 -1.94
CA ILE A 56 8.96 -21.22 -2.78
C ILE A 56 7.88 -21.73 -3.75
N GLU A 57 6.64 -21.82 -3.28
CA GLU A 57 5.50 -22.18 -4.11
C GLU A 57 5.19 -21.11 -5.17
N GLU A 58 5.18 -19.82 -4.78
CA GLU A 58 4.93 -18.70 -5.67
C GLU A 58 5.96 -18.66 -6.81
N VAL A 59 7.24 -18.85 -6.50
CA VAL A 59 8.31 -18.87 -7.51
C VAL A 59 8.10 -19.99 -8.54
N LYS A 60 7.56 -21.14 -8.12
CA LYS A 60 7.25 -22.27 -9.03
C LYS A 60 5.99 -22.05 -9.85
N LYS A 61 4.97 -21.41 -9.27
CA LYS A 61 3.65 -21.21 -9.91
C LYS A 61 3.50 -19.86 -10.65
N GLY A 62 4.37 -18.89 -10.37
CA GLY A 62 4.25 -17.50 -10.79
C GLY A 62 3.50 -16.62 -9.80
N ILE A 63 2.34 -17.08 -9.33
CA ILE A 63 1.53 -16.45 -8.27
C ILE A 63 0.92 -17.51 -7.34
N ILE A 64 0.58 -17.14 -6.10
CA ILE A 64 -0.20 -17.99 -5.21
C ILE A 64 -1.68 -17.94 -5.57
N ASP A 65 -2.25 -16.74 -5.58
CA ASP A 65 -3.66 -16.50 -5.89
C ASP A 65 -3.89 -15.02 -6.25
N VAL A 66 -5.04 -14.70 -6.82
CA VAL A 66 -5.49 -13.34 -7.12
C VAL A 66 -6.98 -13.19 -6.90
N ASP A 67 -7.41 -12.12 -6.21
CA ASP A 67 -8.83 -11.85 -6.01
C ASP A 67 -9.47 -11.27 -7.27
N THR A 68 -10.20 -12.09 -8.02
CA THR A 68 -10.89 -11.67 -9.24
C THR A 68 -12.31 -11.15 -9.02
N LYS A 69 -12.82 -11.23 -7.80
CA LYS A 69 -14.22 -10.97 -7.44
C LYS A 69 -14.42 -9.65 -6.70
N ARG A 70 -13.33 -8.97 -6.35
CA ARG A 70 -13.35 -7.72 -5.59
C ARG A 70 -12.49 -6.67 -6.29
N ILE A 71 -12.94 -5.42 -6.22
CA ILE A 71 -12.16 -4.27 -6.64
C ILE A 71 -11.27 -3.85 -5.47
N SER A 72 -10.02 -3.47 -5.72
CA SER A 72 -9.11 -2.95 -4.68
C SER A 72 -9.74 -1.82 -3.86
N GLY A 73 -9.60 -1.88 -2.53
CA GLY A 73 -10.05 -0.85 -1.59
C GLY A 73 -9.36 -1.02 -0.24
N ILE A 74 -9.47 -0.02 0.64
CA ILE A 74 -8.80 -0.03 1.96
C ILE A 74 -9.45 -1.07 2.89
N ASP A 75 -10.78 -1.18 2.86
CA ASP A 75 -11.62 -2.01 3.73
C ASP A 75 -12.41 -3.07 2.95
N ASN A 76 -12.01 -3.37 1.72
CA ASN A 76 -12.71 -4.32 0.83
C ASN A 76 -12.38 -5.80 1.09
N TYR A 77 -11.52 -6.09 2.05
CA TYR A 77 -11.04 -7.45 2.33
C TYR A 77 -11.21 -7.79 3.80
N GLU A 78 -11.54 -9.07 4.05
CA GLU A 78 -11.56 -9.62 5.39
C GLU A 78 -10.14 -9.70 5.97
N PRO A 79 -9.98 -9.74 7.31
CA PRO A 79 -8.68 -9.93 7.94
C PRO A 79 -8.02 -11.25 7.53
N GLY A 80 -6.85 -11.17 6.90
CA GLY A 80 -5.98 -12.31 6.60
C GLY A 80 -4.87 -12.50 7.64
N TYR A 81 -4.40 -13.75 7.78
CA TYR A 81 -3.34 -14.13 8.71
C TYR A 81 -2.41 -15.18 8.09
N ILE A 82 -1.13 -15.15 8.45
CA ILE A 82 -0.17 -16.23 8.11
C ILE A 82 -0.22 -17.32 9.19
N ASP A 83 -0.21 -16.88 10.45
CA ASP A 83 -0.19 -17.75 11.62
C ASP A 83 -0.69 -16.99 12.85
N LYS A 84 -2.01 -16.85 12.95
CA LYS A 84 -2.67 -15.91 13.87
C LYS A 84 -2.20 -16.03 15.33
N GLU A 85 -1.86 -17.23 15.79
CA GLU A 85 -1.38 -17.46 17.16
C GLU A 85 0.07 -17.00 17.41
N ASN A 86 0.88 -16.94 16.36
CA ASN A 86 2.30 -16.60 16.41
C ASN A 86 2.59 -15.17 15.90
N GLU A 87 1.64 -14.49 15.28
CA GLU A 87 1.78 -13.11 14.81
C GLU A 87 1.72 -12.10 15.98
N VAL A 88 2.70 -11.18 16.01
CA VAL A 88 2.74 -10.05 16.96
C VAL A 88 2.24 -8.78 16.29
N ILE A 89 2.57 -8.60 15.02
CA ILE A 89 2.08 -7.53 14.14
C ILE A 89 1.30 -8.21 13.03
N VAL A 90 0.08 -7.72 12.78
CA VAL A 90 -0.87 -8.31 11.82
C VAL A 90 -1.16 -7.34 10.68
N GLY A 91 -1.68 -7.87 9.58
CA GLY A 91 -2.13 -7.09 8.43
C GLY A 91 -1.59 -7.68 7.12
N LEU A 92 -2.51 -8.01 6.22
CA LEU A 92 -2.23 -8.46 4.86
C LEU A 92 -3.01 -7.58 3.88
N GLN A 93 -2.59 -7.60 2.61
CA GLN A 93 -3.29 -6.84 1.55
C GLN A 93 -4.67 -7.41 1.22
N THR A 94 -4.86 -8.70 1.48
CA THR A 94 -6.10 -9.46 1.25
C THR A 94 -6.38 -10.37 2.44
N ASP A 95 -7.40 -11.21 2.30
CA ASP A 95 -7.82 -12.24 3.25
C ASP A 95 -6.85 -13.43 3.36
N ALA A 96 -5.79 -13.50 2.54
CA ALA A 96 -4.84 -14.61 2.55
C ALA A 96 -3.39 -14.17 2.21
N PRO A 97 -2.36 -14.89 2.70
CA PRO A 97 -0.96 -14.57 2.40
C PRO A 97 -0.64 -14.76 0.91
N LEU A 98 0.08 -13.78 0.34
CA LEU A 98 0.51 -13.74 -1.07
C LEU A 98 -0.63 -13.80 -2.11
N LYS A 99 -1.88 -13.62 -1.70
CA LYS A 99 -3.02 -13.43 -2.62
C LYS A 99 -3.05 -11.98 -3.10
N ARG A 100 -2.93 -11.78 -4.41
CA ARG A 100 -2.83 -10.46 -5.04
C ARG A 100 -4.20 -9.80 -5.19
N ILE A 101 -4.24 -8.46 -5.14
CA ILE A 101 -5.43 -7.67 -5.44
C ILE A 101 -5.55 -7.39 -6.95
N VAL A 102 -6.77 -7.08 -7.41
CA VAL A 102 -7.01 -6.49 -8.72
C VAL A 102 -7.34 -5.00 -8.56
N ASN A 103 -6.43 -4.14 -9.03
CA ASN A 103 -6.64 -2.69 -9.03
C ASN A 103 -7.04 -2.19 -10.42
N LEU A 104 -8.34 -1.90 -10.58
CA LEU A 104 -8.89 -1.44 -11.85
C LEU A 104 -8.75 0.06 -12.08
N PHE A 105 -8.52 0.87 -11.04
CA PHE A 105 -8.42 2.32 -11.16
C PHE A 105 -7.23 2.77 -12.03
N GLY A 106 -6.16 1.99 -12.04
CA GLY A 106 -4.98 2.24 -12.87
C GLY A 106 -5.20 1.97 -14.36
N GLY A 107 -6.06 1.00 -14.70
CA GLY A 107 -6.33 0.60 -16.09
C GLY A 107 -6.86 -0.82 -16.20
N MET A 108 -8.07 -0.96 -16.73
CA MET A 108 -8.75 -2.25 -16.83
C MET A 108 -8.08 -3.20 -17.82
N ARG A 109 -7.60 -2.69 -18.97
CA ARG A 109 -6.95 -3.51 -20.01
C ARG A 109 -5.75 -4.27 -19.46
N MET A 110 -4.92 -3.60 -18.64
CA MET A 110 -3.72 -4.22 -18.08
C MET A 110 -4.05 -5.22 -16.97
N ALA A 111 -5.05 -4.91 -16.13
CA ALA A 111 -5.55 -5.88 -15.16
C ALA A 111 -6.02 -7.18 -15.84
N LYS A 112 -6.83 -7.07 -16.91
CA LYS A 112 -7.31 -8.24 -17.66
C LYS A 112 -6.18 -9.05 -18.28
N SER A 113 -5.26 -8.41 -19.01
CA SER A 113 -4.15 -9.14 -19.63
C SER A 113 -3.25 -9.82 -18.60
N SER A 114 -3.06 -9.21 -17.43
CA SER A 114 -2.29 -9.82 -16.35
C SER A 114 -2.99 -11.06 -15.78
N LEU A 115 -4.31 -11.02 -15.60
CA LEU A 115 -5.09 -12.18 -15.14
C LEU A 115 -5.00 -13.33 -16.15
N GLU A 116 -5.20 -13.03 -17.44
CA GLU A 116 -5.13 -14.02 -18.52
C GLU A 116 -3.76 -14.73 -18.58
N GLN A 117 -2.66 -14.00 -18.37
CA GLN A 117 -1.31 -14.57 -18.31
C GLN A 117 -1.12 -15.60 -17.19
N TYR A 118 -1.86 -15.48 -16.09
CA TYR A 118 -1.84 -16.44 -14.99
C TYR A 118 -3.00 -17.44 -15.04
N GLY A 119 -3.80 -17.45 -16.11
CA GLY A 119 -4.95 -18.36 -16.26
C GLY A 119 -6.19 -17.96 -15.46
N TYR A 120 -6.27 -16.71 -15.00
CA TYR A 120 -7.43 -16.17 -14.28
C TYR A 120 -8.30 -15.32 -15.22
N LYS A 121 -9.59 -15.21 -14.87
CA LYS A 121 -10.54 -14.31 -15.52
C LYS A 121 -11.12 -13.35 -14.48
N LEU A 122 -11.27 -12.08 -14.86
CA LEU A 122 -11.98 -11.10 -14.04
C LEU A 122 -13.45 -11.51 -13.90
N ASP A 123 -14.07 -11.21 -12.76
CA ASP A 123 -15.51 -11.41 -12.59
C ASP A 123 -16.32 -10.68 -13.68
N GLU A 124 -17.30 -11.36 -14.25
CA GLU A 124 -18.05 -10.87 -15.41
C GLU A 124 -18.90 -9.64 -15.10
N ASN A 125 -19.40 -9.52 -13.86
CA ASN A 125 -20.13 -8.32 -13.44
C ASN A 125 -19.19 -7.15 -13.27
N ILE A 126 -18.02 -7.36 -12.65
CA ILE A 126 -17.00 -6.31 -12.56
C ILE A 126 -16.60 -5.86 -13.97
N GLU A 127 -16.35 -6.81 -14.86
CA GLU A 127 -15.95 -6.52 -16.24
C GLU A 127 -17.01 -5.71 -16.99
N LYS A 128 -18.28 -6.10 -16.86
CA LYS A 128 -19.40 -5.45 -17.54
C LYS A 128 -19.70 -4.06 -16.99
N TYR A 129 -19.73 -3.91 -15.67
CA TYR A 129 -20.29 -2.72 -15.04
C TYR A 129 -19.24 -1.67 -14.67
N PHE A 130 -18.01 -2.05 -14.26
CA PHE A 130 -16.99 -1.08 -13.83
C PHE A 130 -16.74 0.06 -14.82
N PRO A 131 -16.58 -0.21 -16.13
CA PRO A 131 -16.33 0.86 -17.11
C PRO A 131 -17.51 1.82 -17.30
N GLN A 132 -18.73 1.41 -16.95
CA GLN A 132 -19.93 2.22 -17.15
C GLN A 132 -20.02 3.40 -16.16
N TYR A 133 -19.41 3.26 -14.98
CA TYR A 133 -19.45 4.29 -13.94
C TYR A 133 -18.07 4.83 -13.56
N ARG A 134 -16.96 4.18 -13.96
CA ARG A 134 -15.62 4.61 -13.58
C ARG A 134 -14.64 4.54 -14.75
N LYS A 135 -14.27 5.72 -15.27
CA LYS A 135 -13.11 5.88 -16.14
C LYS A 135 -11.81 5.64 -15.37
N THR A 136 -10.88 4.92 -15.99
CA THR A 136 -9.57 4.60 -15.42
C THR A 136 -8.52 5.65 -15.75
N HIS A 137 -7.42 5.65 -14.99
CA HIS A 137 -6.23 6.46 -15.29
C HIS A 137 -5.71 6.19 -16.72
N ASN A 138 -5.55 4.91 -17.08
CA ASN A 138 -5.11 4.52 -18.42
C ASN A 138 -5.98 5.11 -19.54
N GLU A 139 -7.29 5.01 -19.44
CA GLU A 139 -8.19 5.59 -20.46
C GLU A 139 -8.08 7.12 -20.52
N GLY A 140 -8.04 7.79 -19.37
CA GLY A 140 -7.86 9.24 -19.32
C GLY A 140 -6.55 9.71 -19.96
N VAL A 141 -5.45 9.01 -19.68
CA VAL A 141 -4.15 9.30 -20.30
C VAL A 141 -4.20 9.09 -21.81
N PHE A 142 -4.76 7.98 -22.28
CA PHE A 142 -4.80 7.67 -23.70
C PHE A 142 -5.73 8.60 -24.48
N ASP A 143 -6.82 9.08 -23.90
CA ASP A 143 -7.68 10.11 -24.51
C ASP A 143 -6.96 11.45 -24.67
N GLY A 144 -6.08 11.80 -23.73
CA GLY A 144 -5.26 13.01 -23.80
C GLY A 144 -3.98 12.88 -24.64
N TYR A 145 -3.56 11.67 -25.00
CA TYR A 145 -2.33 11.44 -25.76
C TYR A 145 -2.43 11.94 -27.21
N THR A 146 -1.45 12.75 -27.61
CA THR A 146 -1.29 13.16 -29.01
C THR A 146 -0.73 12.03 -29.88
N LYS A 147 -0.83 12.20 -31.20
CA LYS A 147 -0.29 11.24 -32.17
C LYS A 147 1.22 11.05 -32.01
N GLU A 148 1.95 12.13 -31.73
CA GLU A 148 3.41 12.15 -31.58
C GLU A 148 3.83 11.35 -30.35
N ILE A 149 3.16 11.52 -29.21
CA ILE A 149 3.43 10.75 -27.99
C ILE A 149 3.21 9.26 -28.24
N ARG A 150 2.11 8.90 -28.92
CA ARG A 150 1.80 7.50 -29.26
C ARG A 150 2.86 6.89 -30.19
N LEU A 151 3.37 7.66 -31.16
CA LEU A 151 4.44 7.23 -32.06
C LEU A 151 5.76 7.06 -31.31
N ALA A 152 6.15 8.03 -30.48
CA ALA A 152 7.38 7.95 -29.69
C ALA A 152 7.38 6.74 -28.74
N ARG A 153 6.23 6.44 -28.11
CA ARG A 153 6.04 5.25 -27.28
C ARG A 153 6.16 3.96 -28.07
N THR A 154 5.51 3.88 -29.23
CA THR A 154 5.57 2.71 -30.13
C THR A 154 6.98 2.47 -30.67
N ALA A 155 7.70 3.55 -31.00
CA ALA A 155 9.07 3.49 -31.51
C ALA A 155 10.12 3.19 -30.42
N GLY A 156 9.73 3.09 -29.15
CA GLY A 156 10.65 2.86 -28.04
C GLY A 156 11.43 4.10 -27.59
N LEU A 157 11.11 5.29 -28.11
CA LEU A 157 11.77 6.56 -27.74
C LEU A 157 11.30 7.07 -26.38
N LEU A 158 10.05 6.76 -26.00
CA LEU A 158 9.46 7.14 -24.72
C LEU A 158 8.70 5.96 -24.10
N THR A 159 9.40 5.15 -23.30
CA THR A 159 8.88 3.89 -22.75
C THR A 159 8.82 3.90 -21.22
N GLY A 160 7.98 3.05 -20.62
CA GLY A 160 7.90 2.90 -19.17
C GLY A 160 7.26 4.08 -18.45
N LEU A 161 6.45 4.87 -19.17
CA LEU A 161 5.63 5.91 -18.55
C LEU A 161 4.58 5.26 -17.64
N PRO A 162 4.17 5.93 -16.54
CA PRO A 162 3.11 5.46 -15.64
C PRO A 162 1.72 5.67 -16.26
N ASP A 163 1.52 5.17 -17.48
CA ASP A 163 0.26 5.27 -18.24
C ASP A 163 -0.64 4.06 -18.04
N ALA A 164 -0.11 2.96 -17.50
CA ALA A 164 -0.81 1.68 -17.36
C ALA A 164 -0.70 1.06 -15.95
N TYR A 165 -0.17 1.80 -14.97
CA TYR A 165 -0.01 1.38 -13.59
C TYR A 165 0.06 2.60 -12.65
N GLY A 166 -0.02 2.35 -11.33
CA GLY A 166 0.08 3.42 -10.34
C GLY A 166 1.45 4.10 -10.37
N ARG A 167 1.48 5.44 -10.45
CA ARG A 167 2.72 6.23 -10.56
C ARG A 167 3.74 6.01 -9.43
N GLY A 168 3.29 5.53 -8.27
CA GLY A 168 4.13 5.38 -7.08
C GLY A 168 4.75 6.71 -6.65
N ARG A 169 5.98 6.65 -6.10
CA ARG A 169 6.79 7.83 -5.70
C ARG A 169 6.09 8.80 -4.74
N ILE A 170 5.13 8.30 -3.97
CA ILE A 170 4.47 9.01 -2.86
C ILE A 170 4.86 8.27 -1.58
N ILE A 171 5.39 9.02 -0.62
CA ILE A 171 5.69 8.50 0.71
C ILE A 171 4.75 9.21 1.67
N GLY A 172 3.72 8.49 2.13
CA GLY A 172 2.91 8.96 3.25
C GLY A 172 3.74 8.93 4.53
N ASP A 173 3.56 9.89 5.42
CA ASP A 173 4.24 9.86 6.71
C ASP A 173 3.46 8.96 7.69
N TYR A 174 3.65 7.64 7.54
CA TYR A 174 2.92 6.62 8.31
C TYR A 174 3.12 6.72 9.82
N ARG A 175 4.23 7.35 10.26
CA ARG A 175 4.55 7.58 11.68
C ARG A 175 3.55 8.51 12.35
N ARG A 176 2.85 9.35 11.58
CA ARG A 176 1.82 10.25 12.12
C ARG A 176 0.70 9.48 12.81
N ILE A 177 0.30 8.33 12.26
CA ILE A 177 -0.76 7.50 12.86
C ILE A 177 -0.32 7.01 14.24
N ALA A 178 0.92 6.52 14.36
CA ALA A 178 1.46 6.04 15.63
C ALA A 178 1.62 7.17 16.66
N LEU A 179 2.00 8.38 16.23
CA LEU A 179 2.25 9.51 17.13
C LEU A 179 0.97 10.25 17.56
N TYR A 180 0.02 10.42 16.65
CA TYR A 180 -1.15 11.28 16.85
C TYR A 180 -2.49 10.55 16.90
N GLY A 181 -2.56 9.31 16.41
CA GLY A 181 -3.82 8.60 16.21
C GLY A 181 -4.62 9.14 15.01
N VAL A 182 -5.56 8.35 14.51
CA VAL A 182 -6.33 8.70 13.30
C VAL A 182 -7.31 9.84 13.56
N ASP A 183 -7.96 9.88 14.72
CA ASP A 183 -8.96 10.90 15.04
C ASP A 183 -8.38 12.32 14.99
N TYR A 184 -7.22 12.53 15.62
CA TYR A 184 -6.53 13.82 15.56
C TYR A 184 -6.17 14.21 14.13
N LEU A 185 -5.67 13.28 13.32
CA LEU A 185 -5.30 13.53 11.92
C LEU A 185 -6.52 13.87 11.05
N ILE A 186 -7.68 13.27 11.32
CA ILE A 186 -8.94 13.62 10.65
C ILE A 186 -9.36 15.04 11.00
N GLU A 187 -9.31 15.42 12.28
CA GLU A 187 -9.68 16.78 12.70
C GLU A 187 -8.74 17.84 12.12
N GLU A 188 -7.43 17.59 12.08
CA GLU A 188 -6.47 18.48 11.42
C GLU A 188 -6.76 18.60 9.91
N LYS A 189 -7.18 17.51 9.25
CA LYS A 189 -7.57 17.55 7.83
C LYS A 189 -8.87 18.32 7.57
N LYS A 190 -9.81 18.33 8.51
CA LYS A 190 -11.01 19.18 8.43
C LYS A 190 -10.65 20.65 8.57
N LYS A 191 -9.75 21.00 9.50
CA LYS A 191 -9.24 22.37 9.63
C LYS A 191 -8.50 22.83 8.38
N ASP A 192 -7.66 21.97 7.79
CA ASP A 192 -7.02 22.24 6.50
C ASP A 192 -8.07 22.60 5.44
N LEU A 193 -9.16 21.82 5.36
CA LEU A 193 -10.25 22.04 4.41
C LEU A 193 -10.98 23.37 4.66
N ASP A 194 -11.27 23.72 5.91
CA ASP A 194 -11.99 24.96 6.27
C ASP A 194 -11.20 26.23 5.93
N ILE A 195 -9.86 26.14 5.92
CA ILE A 195 -8.97 27.27 5.61
C ILE A 195 -8.77 27.44 4.09
N LEU A 196 -9.09 26.42 3.28
CA LEU A 196 -9.03 26.54 1.83
C LEU A 196 -10.10 27.51 1.33
N GLN A 197 -9.66 28.73 0.96
CA GLN A 197 -10.46 29.65 0.17
C GLN A 197 -10.37 29.25 -1.30
N GLY A 198 -11.52 29.00 -1.93
CA GLY A 198 -11.63 28.67 -3.36
C GLY A 198 -11.45 29.87 -4.26
#